data_AF-A0A7C7WPL5-F1
#
_entry.id   AF-A0A7C7WPL5-F1
#
_cell.length_a   1.000
_cell.length_b   1.000
_cell.length_c   1.000
_cell.angle_alpha   90.00
_cell.angle_beta   90.00
_cell.angle_gamma   90.00
#
_symmetry.space_group_name_H-M   'P 1'
#
loop_
_entity.id
_entity.type
_entity.pdbx_description
1 polymer ?
#
loop_
_entity_poly.entity_id
_entity_poly.type
_entity_poly.pdbx_seq_one_letter_code
_entity_poly.pdbx_strand_id
1 'polypeptide(L)'
;MPTGSTRPAPALPASDSTAAFSSTHRSYSTAPPCRIAAEVLVPAARQPDGWHDTLATTVVRSGAFVSTFAAVWLLSGCVLQPGAQSVAFDFDTPPGATGFEAPLRDSLASAWARRPTDYAPRTRHLRDDGSPRYINRLFLESSPYLRQHAHNPLNWHPWGDEAFDLARTLGRPILLSIGYSTCHWCHVMEEESFDDEEIARYLNENYVVIKVDREVRPDLDAIYMSAVQLFLQGGGGWPMTVWLTPDGEPFSGATYLPARDGDRGVSVGSTPYKSPIGLHELALAIAEINARAGGSVRH
;
A
#
# COMPACT_ATOMS: atom_id res chain seq x y z
N MET A 1 -20.12 59.58 -12.27
CA MET A 1 -20.59 58.80 -13.45
C MET A 1 -19.34 58.26 -14.12
N PRO A 2 -19.08 56.94 -14.07
CA PRO A 2 -19.96 55.94 -14.68
C PRO A 2 -20.56 54.96 -13.67
N THR A 3 -21.68 54.39 -14.10
CA THR A 3 -22.60 53.52 -13.37
C THR A 3 -22.16 52.06 -13.47
N GLY A 4 -21.80 51.45 -12.35
CA GLY A 4 -21.57 50.01 -12.21
C GLY A 4 -22.70 49.37 -11.42
N SER A 5 -23.69 48.82 -12.13
CA SER A 5 -24.81 48.08 -11.57
C SER A 5 -24.35 46.71 -11.08
N THR A 6 -24.29 46.51 -9.76
CA THR A 6 -24.07 45.20 -9.13
C THR A 6 -25.39 44.45 -9.03
N ARG A 7 -25.57 43.41 -9.85
CA ARG A 7 -26.63 42.40 -9.65
C ARG A 7 -26.23 41.48 -8.49
N PRO A 8 -27.12 41.22 -7.51
CA PRO A 8 -26.86 40.21 -6.48
C PRO A 8 -27.08 38.79 -7.05
N ALA A 9 -26.24 37.85 -6.60
CA ALA A 9 -26.35 36.42 -6.91
C ALA A 9 -27.62 35.81 -6.27
N PRO A 10 -28.27 34.84 -6.92
CA PRO A 10 -29.44 34.15 -6.35
C PRO A 10 -29.03 33.17 -5.25
N ALA A 11 -29.81 33.18 -4.17
CA ALA A 11 -29.70 32.29 -3.02
C ALA A 11 -29.99 30.82 -3.36
N LEU A 12 -29.19 29.91 -2.81
CA LEU A 12 -29.48 28.47 -2.80
C LEU A 12 -30.48 28.16 -1.68
N PRO A 13 -31.54 27.35 -1.92
CA PRO A 13 -32.44 26.92 -0.87
C PRO A 13 -31.81 25.82 -0.02
N ALA A 14 -31.99 25.95 1.30
CA ALA A 14 -31.66 24.96 2.31
C ALA A 14 -32.72 23.85 2.41
N SER A 15 -32.23 22.66 2.79
CA SER A 15 -32.87 21.59 3.58
C SER A 15 -34.30 21.14 3.25
N ASP A 16 -34.46 19.85 2.95
CA ASP A 16 -35.01 18.88 3.90
C ASP A 16 -35.32 17.55 3.19
N SER A 17 -34.90 16.43 3.79
CA SER A 17 -35.80 15.34 4.17
C SER A 17 -35.03 14.08 4.56
N THR A 18 -35.04 13.85 5.87
CA THR A 18 -35.21 12.54 6.51
C THR A 18 -35.80 11.45 5.61
N ALA A 19 -35.10 10.32 5.50
CA ALA A 19 -35.72 9.03 5.24
C ALA A 19 -35.12 7.97 6.16
N ALA A 20 -36.01 7.36 6.93
CA ALA A 20 -35.75 6.40 7.97
C ALA A 20 -35.38 5.01 7.44
N PHE A 21 -34.48 4.37 8.20
CA PHE A 21 -34.47 2.97 8.61
C PHE A 21 -35.37 1.97 7.84
N SER A 22 -34.74 0.98 7.21
CA SER A 22 -35.27 -0.39 7.17
C SER A 22 -34.13 -1.40 7.13
N SER A 23 -33.92 -2.04 8.27
CA SER A 23 -33.03 -3.17 8.47
C SER A 23 -33.58 -4.41 7.77
N THR A 24 -32.80 -5.01 6.86
CA THR A 24 -32.95 -6.42 6.52
C THR A 24 -31.61 -7.11 6.69
N HIS A 25 -31.49 -7.81 7.82
CA HIS A 25 -30.45 -8.80 8.07
C HIS A 25 -30.49 -9.86 6.97
N ARG A 26 -29.41 -9.96 6.18
CA ARG A 26 -29.13 -11.17 5.39
C ARG A 26 -27.80 -11.73 5.85
N SER A 27 -27.92 -12.74 6.70
CA SER A 27 -26.85 -13.60 7.18
C SER A 27 -26.13 -14.24 5.99
N TYR A 28 -24.82 -14.01 5.87
CA TYR A 28 -23.97 -14.82 4.99
C TYR A 28 -23.06 -15.69 5.84
N SER A 29 -23.16 -16.98 5.50
CA SER A 29 -22.52 -18.14 6.08
C SER A 29 -20.99 -18.04 6.03
N THR A 30 -20.35 -18.17 7.19
CA THR A 30 -18.90 -18.36 7.35
C THR A 30 -18.51 -19.78 6.94
N ALA A 31 -17.62 -19.92 5.95
CA ALA A 31 -16.88 -21.16 5.69
C ALA A 31 -15.54 -21.14 6.47
N PRO A 32 -15.06 -22.28 7.01
CA PRO A 32 -14.08 -22.32 8.09
C PRO A 32 -12.62 -22.17 7.62
N PRO A 33 -11.71 -21.66 8.48
CA PRO A 33 -10.29 -21.62 8.18
C PRO A 33 -9.60 -22.98 8.34
N CYS A 34 -8.73 -23.28 7.39
CA CYS A 34 -7.84 -24.43 7.32
C CYS A 34 -6.87 -24.41 8.52
N ARG A 35 -6.99 -25.40 9.43
CA ARG A 35 -6.07 -25.61 10.55
C ARG A 35 -4.93 -26.53 10.11
N ILE A 36 -3.70 -26.03 10.12
CA ILE A 36 -2.50 -26.86 10.23
C ILE A 36 -2.06 -26.79 11.69
N ALA A 37 -2.35 -27.85 12.44
CA ALA A 37 -1.86 -28.03 13.81
C ALA A 37 -0.49 -28.72 13.75
N ALA A 38 0.54 -28.03 14.23
CA ALA A 38 1.80 -28.64 14.60
C ALA A 38 1.81 -28.80 16.13
N GLU A 39 1.43 -29.98 16.62
CA GLU A 39 1.63 -30.37 18.02
C GLU A 39 3.09 -30.77 18.22
N VAL A 40 3.85 -29.93 18.93
CA VAL A 40 5.14 -30.30 19.53
C VAL A 40 4.87 -30.63 20.99
N LEU A 41 4.81 -31.93 21.29
CA LEU A 41 4.71 -32.46 22.65
C LEU A 41 6.10 -32.43 23.32
N VAL A 42 6.26 -31.54 24.30
CA VAL A 42 7.36 -31.54 25.26
C VAL A 42 6.98 -32.48 26.43
N PRO A 43 7.79 -33.49 26.81
CA PRO A 43 7.50 -34.26 28.00
C PRO A 43 8.07 -33.56 29.24
N ALA A 44 7.20 -33.17 30.16
CA ALA A 44 7.54 -32.75 31.51
C ALA A 44 7.90 -33.99 32.36
N ALA A 45 9.13 -34.05 32.86
CA ALA A 45 9.57 -35.04 33.84
C ALA A 45 9.13 -34.62 35.25
N ARG A 46 8.42 -35.50 35.95
CA ARG A 46 8.12 -35.39 37.39
C ARG A 46 8.49 -36.72 38.05
N GLN A 47 9.50 -36.69 38.91
CA GLN A 47 9.80 -37.79 39.84
C GLN A 47 8.71 -37.88 40.92
N PRO A 48 8.50 -39.07 41.48
CA PRO A 48 8.56 -39.13 42.94
C PRO A 48 9.35 -40.33 43.48
N ASP A 49 9.80 -40.09 44.71
CA ASP A 49 10.63 -40.90 45.57
C ASP A 49 10.00 -42.24 46.02
N GLY A 50 10.86 -43.20 46.32
CA GLY A 50 10.78 -43.89 47.61
C GLY A 50 10.28 -45.35 47.66
N TRP A 51 11.27 -46.25 47.68
CA TRP A 51 11.46 -47.34 48.65
C TRP A 51 10.55 -48.60 48.71
N HIS A 52 11.29 -49.72 48.70
CA HIS A 52 11.11 -51.03 49.37
C HIS A 52 10.33 -52.18 48.67
N ASP A 53 11.14 -53.22 48.41
CA ASP A 53 10.93 -54.63 48.79
C ASP A 53 10.37 -55.65 47.77
N THR A 54 11.31 -56.53 47.38
CA THR A 54 11.19 -58.01 47.42
C THR A 54 10.59 -58.77 46.22
N LEU A 55 11.50 -59.48 45.54
CA LEU A 55 11.43 -60.82 44.92
C LEU A 55 10.17 -61.22 44.13
N ALA A 56 10.35 -61.52 42.83
CA ALA A 56 10.12 -62.87 42.30
C ALA A 56 10.45 -62.96 40.80
N THR A 57 11.44 -63.79 40.52
CA THR A 57 11.69 -64.53 39.29
C THR A 57 10.39 -64.98 38.61
N THR A 58 10.25 -64.77 37.29
CA THR A 58 9.81 -65.83 36.36
C THR A 58 10.24 -65.45 34.94
N VAL A 59 11.16 -66.25 34.43
CA VAL A 59 11.50 -66.38 33.02
C VAL A 59 10.31 -67.00 32.30
N VAL A 60 9.76 -66.32 31.29
CA VAL A 60 9.09 -66.98 30.17
C VAL A 60 9.74 -66.53 28.88
N ARG A 61 10.53 -67.46 28.37
CA ARG A 61 11.12 -67.52 27.04
C ARG A 61 10.00 -67.90 26.07
N SER A 62 9.89 -67.19 24.94
CA SER A 62 9.65 -67.71 23.58
C SER A 62 8.91 -66.70 22.70
N GLY A 63 9.40 -66.54 21.47
CA GLY A 63 8.58 -66.00 20.38
C GLY A 63 9.27 -64.89 19.62
N ALA A 64 10.05 -65.28 18.61
CA ALA A 64 10.63 -64.39 17.63
C ALA A 64 9.55 -63.50 16.96
N PHE A 65 9.75 -62.18 16.99
CA PHE A 65 9.25 -61.31 15.93
C PHE A 65 10.44 -60.52 15.41
N VAL A 66 10.90 -60.95 14.24
CA VAL A 66 12.00 -60.35 13.50
C VAL A 66 11.58 -58.92 13.14
N SER A 67 12.41 -57.99 13.59
CA SER A 67 12.33 -56.57 13.30
C SER A 67 12.67 -56.32 11.83
N THR A 68 11.68 -55.96 11.02
CA THR A 68 11.86 -55.45 9.65
C THR A 68 10.92 -54.27 9.43
N PHE A 69 11.25 -53.13 10.05
CA PHE A 69 10.72 -51.82 9.65
C PHE A 69 11.82 -50.74 9.71
N ALA A 70 13.01 -51.09 9.22
CA ALA A 70 14.06 -50.12 8.94
C ALA A 70 14.49 -50.27 7.48
N ALA A 71 14.63 -49.13 6.81
CA ALA A 71 15.21 -48.93 5.47
C ALA A 71 14.27 -49.09 4.25
N VAL A 72 13.26 -48.21 4.14
CA VAL A 72 12.81 -47.70 2.82
C VAL A 72 12.57 -46.19 2.93
N TRP A 73 13.65 -45.41 3.05
CA TRP A 73 13.64 -43.94 2.92
C TRP A 73 14.91 -43.46 2.21
N LEU A 74 15.30 -44.14 1.11
CA LEU A 74 16.48 -43.75 0.33
C LEU A 74 16.27 -43.74 -1.19
N LEU A 75 15.03 -43.60 -1.68
CA LEU A 75 14.77 -43.37 -3.10
C LEU A 75 13.55 -42.43 -3.36
N SER A 76 13.27 -41.47 -2.48
CA SER A 76 12.49 -40.31 -2.90
C SER A 76 13.45 -39.41 -3.67
N GLY A 77 13.46 -39.62 -4.99
CA GLY A 77 14.18 -38.79 -5.93
C GLY A 77 13.97 -37.32 -5.57
N CYS A 78 15.09 -36.61 -5.46
CA CYS A 78 15.11 -35.17 -5.51
C CYS A 78 14.42 -34.80 -6.83
N VAL A 79 13.12 -34.51 -6.76
CA VAL A 79 12.42 -33.83 -7.85
C VAL A 79 13.09 -32.48 -7.90
N LEU A 80 14.07 -32.35 -8.78
CA LEU A 80 14.54 -31.06 -9.26
C LEU A 80 13.27 -30.31 -9.65
N GLN A 81 12.87 -29.37 -8.80
CA GLN A 81 11.90 -28.36 -9.21
C GLN A 81 12.43 -27.81 -10.53
N PRO A 82 11.65 -27.82 -11.61
CA PRO A 82 12.08 -27.18 -12.85
C PRO A 82 12.50 -25.77 -12.47
N GLY A 83 13.78 -25.45 -12.72
CA GLY A 83 14.36 -24.18 -12.36
C GLY A 83 13.42 -23.08 -12.82
N ALA A 84 12.93 -22.28 -11.88
CA ALA A 84 12.15 -21.10 -12.20
C ALA A 84 12.98 -20.31 -13.21
N GLN A 85 12.53 -20.30 -14.47
CA GLN A 85 13.18 -19.48 -15.48
C GLN A 85 13.06 -18.05 -14.97
N SER A 86 14.19 -17.43 -14.63
CA SER A 86 14.21 -16.06 -14.15
C SER A 86 13.73 -15.19 -15.30
N VAL A 87 12.48 -14.73 -15.24
CA VAL A 87 11.98 -13.72 -16.16
C VAL A 87 12.86 -12.48 -15.97
N ALA A 88 13.46 -11.98 -17.05
CA ALA A 88 14.32 -10.81 -16.96
C ALA A 88 13.52 -9.61 -16.42
N PHE A 89 14.00 -9.03 -15.32
CA PHE A 89 13.45 -7.79 -14.77
C PHE A 89 14.07 -6.61 -15.52
N ASP A 90 13.32 -6.03 -16.46
CA ASP A 90 13.75 -4.96 -17.36
C ASP A 90 12.92 -3.68 -17.16
N PHE A 91 12.93 -3.18 -15.92
CA PHE A 91 12.30 -1.91 -15.55
C PHE A 91 13.35 -0.98 -14.96
N ASP A 92 13.21 0.31 -15.29
CA ASP A 92 14.03 1.37 -14.74
C ASP A 92 13.73 1.49 -13.25
N THR A 93 14.73 1.83 -12.44
CA THR A 93 14.49 2.16 -11.03
C THR A 93 13.76 3.52 -10.97
N PRO A 94 12.64 3.63 -10.24
CA PRO A 94 11.97 4.91 -10.08
C PRO A 94 12.94 6.01 -9.60
N PRO A 95 12.86 7.24 -10.14
CA PRO A 95 13.83 8.28 -9.81
C PRO A 95 13.85 8.57 -8.31
N GLY A 96 15.04 8.71 -7.71
CA GLY A 96 15.18 8.96 -6.27
C GLY A 96 14.90 7.76 -5.36
N ALA A 97 14.45 6.62 -5.90
CA ALA A 97 14.22 5.39 -5.15
C ALA A 97 15.46 4.49 -5.14
N THR A 98 15.56 3.66 -4.10
CA THR A 98 16.49 2.52 -4.10
C THR A 98 15.93 1.39 -4.97
N GLY A 99 16.81 0.64 -5.63
CA GLY A 99 16.41 -0.54 -6.39
C GLY A 99 15.71 -1.60 -5.54
N PHE A 100 14.89 -2.44 -6.17
CA PHE A 100 14.14 -3.49 -5.50
C PHE A 100 15.03 -4.68 -5.10
N GLU A 101 14.71 -5.29 -3.95
CA GLU A 101 15.30 -6.56 -3.52
C GLU A 101 14.91 -7.69 -4.47
N ALA A 102 15.77 -8.72 -4.57
CA ALA A 102 15.59 -9.83 -5.51
C ALA A 102 14.20 -10.51 -5.43
N PRO A 103 13.65 -10.84 -4.24
CA PRO A 103 12.34 -11.48 -4.16
C PRO A 103 11.19 -10.64 -4.75
N LEU A 104 11.23 -9.32 -4.55
CA LEU A 104 10.25 -8.41 -5.10
C LEU A 104 10.42 -8.26 -6.62
N ARG A 105 11.66 -8.16 -7.12
CA ARG A 105 11.96 -8.12 -8.55
C ARG A 105 11.42 -9.35 -9.27
N ASP A 106 11.66 -10.53 -8.72
CA ASP A 106 11.21 -11.80 -9.30
C ASP A 106 9.68 -11.90 -9.34
N SER A 107 9.03 -11.42 -8.28
CA SER A 107 7.56 -11.38 -8.18
C SER A 107 6.96 -10.44 -9.23
N LEU A 108 7.53 -9.24 -9.40
CA LEU A 108 7.11 -8.26 -10.39
C LEU A 108 7.36 -8.76 -11.82
N ALA A 109 8.53 -9.31 -12.11
CA ALA A 109 8.85 -9.87 -13.42
C ALA A 109 7.90 -11.03 -13.78
N SER A 110 7.64 -11.92 -12.82
CA SER A 110 6.70 -13.04 -12.99
C SER A 110 5.26 -12.56 -13.22
N ALA A 111 4.81 -11.55 -12.48
CA ALA A 111 3.49 -10.97 -12.67
C ALA A 111 3.39 -10.30 -14.05
N TRP A 112 4.42 -9.56 -14.46
CA TRP A 112 4.46 -8.89 -15.76
C TRP A 112 4.40 -9.87 -16.93
N ALA A 113 5.11 -11.00 -16.84
CA ALA A 113 5.08 -12.05 -17.86
C ALA A 113 3.70 -12.72 -17.98
N ARG A 114 2.91 -12.77 -16.90
CA ARG A 114 1.56 -13.38 -16.88
C ARG A 114 0.43 -12.40 -17.17
N ARG A 115 0.74 -11.13 -17.45
CA ARG A 115 -0.29 -10.12 -17.68
C ARG A 115 -1.16 -10.47 -18.90
N PRO A 116 -2.44 -10.06 -18.92
CA PRO A 116 -3.28 -10.13 -20.11
C PRO A 116 -2.63 -9.42 -21.31
N THR A 117 -2.80 -9.95 -22.51
CA THR A 117 -2.20 -9.37 -23.73
C THR A 117 -2.77 -7.99 -24.09
N ASP A 118 -3.96 -7.67 -23.60
CA ASP A 118 -4.65 -6.37 -23.74
C ASP A 118 -4.34 -5.41 -22.57
N TYR A 119 -3.44 -5.77 -21.66
CA TYR A 119 -3.01 -4.89 -20.59
C TYR A 119 -2.31 -3.64 -21.13
N ALA A 120 -2.91 -2.48 -20.89
CA ALA A 120 -2.35 -1.17 -21.22
C ALA A 120 -1.87 -0.46 -19.95
N PRO A 121 -0.55 -0.18 -19.82
CA PRO A 121 -0.03 0.66 -18.75
C PRO A 121 -0.65 2.06 -18.79
N ARG A 122 -1.09 2.57 -17.64
CA ARG A 122 -1.55 3.96 -17.51
C ARG A 122 -0.39 4.83 -17.00
N THR A 123 0.42 5.33 -17.92
CA THR A 123 1.52 6.26 -17.64
C THR A 123 1.95 6.93 -18.93
N ARG A 124 2.55 8.13 -18.85
CA ARG A 124 3.24 8.77 -19.97
C ARG A 124 4.66 8.20 -20.21
N HIS A 125 5.20 7.43 -19.27
CA HIS A 125 6.57 6.90 -19.32
C HIS A 125 6.64 5.57 -20.07
N LEU A 126 6.32 5.59 -21.35
CA LEU A 126 6.41 4.43 -22.24
C LEU A 126 7.74 4.42 -22.99
N ARG A 127 8.25 3.23 -23.27
CA ARG A 127 9.33 2.98 -24.22
C ARG A 127 8.78 2.91 -25.65
N ASP A 128 9.67 2.87 -26.63
CA ASP A 128 9.31 2.79 -28.05
C ASP A 128 8.46 1.54 -28.40
N ASP A 129 8.59 0.46 -27.63
CA ASP A 129 7.81 -0.77 -27.77
C ASP A 129 6.45 -0.76 -27.04
N GLY A 130 6.10 0.36 -26.40
CA GLY A 130 4.89 0.52 -25.61
C GLY A 130 4.94 -0.09 -24.20
N SER A 131 6.07 -0.69 -23.80
CA SER A 131 6.27 -1.13 -22.43
C SER A 131 6.51 0.06 -21.49
N PRO A 132 6.07 0.00 -20.22
CA PRO A 132 6.30 1.07 -19.27
C PRO A 132 7.75 1.04 -18.78
N ARG A 133 8.35 2.22 -18.61
CA ARG A 133 9.71 2.37 -18.06
C ARG A 133 9.78 1.95 -16.61
N TYR A 134 8.76 2.31 -15.82
CA TYR A 134 8.71 2.07 -14.38
C TYR A 134 7.69 0.98 -14.03
N ILE A 135 7.95 0.31 -12.91
CA ILE A 135 6.99 -0.56 -12.24
C ILE A 135 7.18 -0.42 -10.74
N ASN A 136 6.10 -0.47 -9.96
CA ASN A 136 6.14 -0.47 -8.50
C ASN A 136 5.28 -1.60 -7.90
N ARG A 137 5.23 -1.68 -6.56
CA ARG A 137 4.59 -2.78 -5.83
C ARG A 137 3.09 -2.90 -6.12
N LEU A 138 2.43 -1.81 -6.50
CA LEU A 138 1.00 -1.80 -6.78
C LEU A 138 0.62 -2.67 -7.99
N PHE A 139 1.58 -3.06 -8.82
CA PHE A 139 1.33 -4.02 -9.89
C PHE A 139 0.86 -5.39 -9.38
N LEU A 140 1.23 -5.75 -8.14
CA LEU A 140 0.88 -7.01 -7.49
C LEU A 140 -0.47 -6.97 -6.76
N GLU A 141 -1.09 -5.80 -6.63
CA GLU A 141 -2.35 -5.62 -5.93
C GLU A 141 -3.55 -6.13 -6.73
N SER A 142 -4.60 -6.57 -6.05
CA SER A 142 -5.85 -6.99 -6.72
C SER A 142 -6.75 -5.82 -7.10
N SER A 143 -6.61 -4.67 -6.42
CA SER A 143 -7.42 -3.47 -6.69
C SER A 143 -7.12 -2.93 -8.09
N PRO A 144 -8.14 -2.80 -8.98
CA PRO A 144 -7.97 -2.14 -10.27
C PRO A 144 -7.51 -0.69 -10.13
N TYR A 145 -7.96 0.03 -9.09
CA TYR A 145 -7.55 1.40 -8.81
C TYR A 145 -6.06 1.47 -8.46
N LEU A 146 -5.55 0.60 -7.57
CA LEU A 146 -4.12 0.60 -7.24
C LEU A 146 -3.25 0.22 -8.45
N ARG A 147 -3.68 -0.76 -9.25
CA ARG A 147 -2.95 -1.16 -10.46
C ARG A 147 -2.87 -0.07 -11.53
N GLN A 148 -3.77 0.91 -11.54
CA GLN A 148 -3.66 2.07 -12.42
C GLN A 148 -2.43 2.93 -12.11
N HIS A 149 -1.96 2.90 -10.86
CA HIS A 149 -0.77 3.64 -10.40
C HIS A 149 0.52 2.82 -10.44
N ALA A 150 0.48 1.60 -10.98
CA ALA A 150 1.58 0.64 -10.93
C ALA A 150 2.81 1.06 -11.75
N HIS A 151 2.65 1.99 -12.69
CA HIS A 151 3.68 2.42 -13.64
C HIS A 151 4.09 3.88 -13.47
N ASN A 152 3.60 4.54 -12.42
CA ASN A 152 4.05 5.87 -12.05
C ASN A 152 5.53 5.82 -11.60
N PRO A 153 6.29 6.91 -11.80
CA PRO A 153 7.67 7.04 -11.33
C PRO A 153 7.78 7.16 -9.79
N LEU A 154 6.66 7.15 -9.08
CA LEU A 154 6.63 6.99 -7.63
C LEU A 154 6.79 5.53 -7.23
N ASN A 155 7.66 5.29 -6.26
CA ASN A 155 7.88 3.97 -5.67
C ASN A 155 6.76 3.64 -4.68
N TRP A 156 5.52 3.55 -5.18
CA TRP A 156 4.34 3.30 -4.36
C TRP A 156 4.43 1.97 -3.61
N HIS A 157 4.09 2.03 -2.32
CA HIS A 157 3.77 0.88 -1.51
C HIS A 157 2.25 0.75 -1.33
N PRO A 158 1.70 -0.47 -1.29
CA PRO A 158 0.40 -0.69 -0.68
C PRO A 158 0.47 -0.47 0.83
N TRP A 159 -0.69 -0.33 1.47
CA TRP A 159 -0.74 -0.32 2.93
C TRP A 159 -0.34 -1.68 3.51
N GLY A 160 0.73 -1.71 4.31
CA GLY A 160 1.18 -2.92 5.00
C GLY A 160 2.51 -2.72 5.74
N ASP A 161 2.89 -3.70 6.54
CA ASP A 161 4.04 -3.62 7.47
C ASP A 161 5.35 -3.23 6.77
N GLU A 162 5.59 -3.73 5.54
CA GLU A 162 6.77 -3.40 4.74
C GLU A 162 7.00 -1.89 4.62
N ALA A 163 5.95 -1.12 4.37
CA ALA A 163 6.06 0.34 4.19
C ALA A 163 6.40 1.05 5.50
N PHE A 164 5.80 0.60 6.61
CA PHE A 164 6.05 1.17 7.94
C PHE A 164 7.43 0.80 8.47
N ASP A 165 7.87 -0.44 8.26
CA ASP A 165 9.22 -0.90 8.60
C ASP A 165 10.28 -0.13 7.81
N LEU A 166 10.02 0.10 6.52
CA LEU A 166 10.90 0.94 5.70
C LEU A 166 10.94 2.39 6.22
N ALA A 167 9.79 2.97 6.56
CA ALA A 167 9.71 4.33 7.10
C ALA A 167 10.51 4.47 8.40
N ARG A 168 10.41 3.48 9.30
CA ARG A 168 11.21 3.40 10.54
C ARG A 168 12.70 3.27 10.25
N THR A 169 13.06 2.35 9.37
CA THR A 169 14.46 2.06 9.01
C THR A 169 15.15 3.28 8.40
N LEU A 170 14.45 4.01 7.53
CA LEU A 170 14.97 5.20 6.88
C LEU A 170 14.85 6.47 7.74
N GLY A 171 14.09 6.43 8.84
CA GLY A 171 13.77 7.62 9.63
C GLY A 171 12.97 8.65 8.84
N ARG A 172 12.15 8.21 7.89
CA ARG A 172 11.40 9.07 6.96
C ARG A 172 9.90 9.06 7.25
N PRO A 173 9.22 10.20 7.15
CA PRO A 173 7.76 10.23 7.26
C PRO A 173 7.08 9.47 6.10
N ILE A 174 5.83 9.13 6.32
CA ILE A 174 4.98 8.49 5.31
C ILE A 174 4.09 9.55 4.67
N LEU A 175 4.01 9.52 3.33
CA LEU A 175 2.97 10.24 2.58
C LEU A 175 1.91 9.24 2.14
N LEU A 176 0.75 9.29 2.79
CA LEU A 176 -0.40 8.45 2.51
C LEU A 176 -1.33 9.15 1.52
N SER A 177 -1.65 8.49 0.40
CA SER A 177 -2.61 8.97 -0.59
C SER A 177 -3.78 8.00 -0.76
N ILE A 178 -4.96 8.40 -0.29
CA ILE A 178 -6.20 7.61 -0.39
C ILE A 178 -7.08 8.14 -1.53
N GLY A 179 -7.58 7.23 -2.38
CA GLY A 179 -8.50 7.54 -3.46
C GLY A 179 -9.35 6.33 -3.86
N TYR A 180 -10.06 6.45 -4.98
CA TYR A 180 -10.93 5.41 -5.55
C TYR A 180 -11.09 5.59 -7.06
N SER A 181 -11.58 4.54 -7.72
CA SER A 181 -11.67 4.42 -9.18
C SER A 181 -12.49 5.52 -9.87
N THR A 182 -13.58 6.00 -9.26
CA THR A 182 -14.50 7.00 -9.84
C THR A 182 -14.23 8.45 -9.37
N CYS A 183 -13.13 8.67 -8.66
CA CYS A 183 -12.73 9.98 -8.16
C CYS A 183 -12.11 10.84 -9.27
N HIS A 184 -12.81 11.85 -9.77
CA HIS A 184 -12.29 12.74 -10.81
C HIS A 184 -10.97 13.41 -10.41
N TRP A 185 -10.92 14.03 -9.22
CA TRP A 185 -9.74 14.76 -8.76
C TRP A 185 -8.54 13.88 -8.44
N CYS A 186 -8.77 12.59 -8.16
CA CYS A 186 -7.69 11.63 -7.95
C CYS A 186 -6.95 11.34 -9.26
N HIS A 187 -7.68 11.25 -10.37
CA HIS A 187 -7.09 11.09 -11.70
C HIS A 187 -6.33 12.34 -12.15
N VAL A 188 -6.89 13.53 -11.90
CA VAL A 188 -6.23 14.81 -12.23
C VAL A 188 -4.93 14.96 -11.45
N MET A 189 -4.94 14.75 -10.13
CA MET A 189 -3.74 14.85 -9.30
C MET A 189 -2.68 13.80 -9.68
N GLU A 190 -3.11 12.62 -10.11
CA GLU A 190 -2.19 11.58 -10.57
C GLU A 190 -1.42 12.03 -11.80
N GLU A 191 -2.12 12.47 -12.83
CA GLU A 191 -1.54 12.89 -14.11
C GLU A 191 -0.65 14.14 -13.95
N GLU A 192 -1.08 15.09 -13.12
CA GLU A 192 -0.39 16.38 -12.94
C GLU A 192 0.79 16.31 -11.96
N SER A 193 0.78 15.37 -11.00
CA SER A 193 1.79 15.34 -9.92
C SER A 193 2.47 13.99 -9.77
N PHE A 194 1.71 12.89 -9.70
CA PHE A 194 2.27 11.58 -9.38
C PHE A 194 2.92 10.87 -10.59
N ASP A 195 2.62 11.28 -11.81
CA ASP A 195 3.30 10.84 -13.04
C ASP A 195 4.47 11.76 -13.45
N ASP A 196 4.86 12.72 -12.59
CA ASP A 196 6.01 13.59 -12.82
C ASP A 196 7.31 13.07 -12.22
N GLU A 197 8.38 12.95 -13.04
CA GLU A 197 9.64 12.34 -12.60
C GLU A 197 10.41 13.22 -11.60
N GLU A 198 10.27 14.56 -11.65
CA GLU A 198 10.95 15.47 -10.74
C GLU A 198 10.23 15.51 -9.38
N ILE A 199 8.90 15.58 -9.38
CA ILE A 199 8.09 15.42 -8.17
C ILE A 199 8.30 14.03 -7.56
N ALA A 200 8.31 12.98 -8.40
CA ALA A 200 8.53 11.63 -7.93
C ALA A 200 9.91 11.44 -7.34
N ARG A 201 10.96 12.05 -7.92
CA ARG A 201 12.30 12.04 -7.32
C ARG A 201 12.28 12.63 -5.92
N TYR A 202 11.73 13.84 -5.78
CA TYR A 202 11.63 14.50 -4.47
C TYR A 202 10.86 13.64 -3.46
N LEU A 203 9.71 13.09 -3.86
CA LEU A 203 8.91 12.25 -2.97
C LEU A 203 9.61 10.94 -2.60
N ASN A 204 10.23 10.26 -3.56
CA ASN A 204 10.98 9.01 -3.35
C ASN A 204 12.26 9.20 -2.53
N GLU A 205 12.82 10.41 -2.45
CA GLU A 205 13.97 10.75 -1.60
C GLU A 205 13.56 11.16 -0.18
N ASN A 206 12.37 11.74 0.01
CA ASN A 206 11.96 12.35 1.29
C ASN A 206 10.88 11.56 2.06
N TYR A 207 10.00 10.81 1.38
CA TYR A 207 8.88 10.08 2.01
C TYR A 207 8.80 8.60 1.63
N VAL A 208 8.28 7.76 2.52
CA VAL A 208 7.72 6.46 2.09
C VAL A 208 6.30 6.71 1.61
N VAL A 209 6.06 6.50 0.32
CA VAL A 209 4.78 6.82 -0.32
C VAL A 209 3.85 5.60 -0.31
N ILE A 210 2.66 5.74 0.28
CA ILE A 210 1.66 4.68 0.38
C ILE A 210 0.40 5.08 -0.40
N LYS A 211 -0.10 4.18 -1.25
CA LYS A 211 -1.38 4.35 -1.95
C LYS A 211 -2.44 3.42 -1.36
N VAL A 212 -3.63 3.95 -1.10
CA VAL A 212 -4.76 3.17 -0.59
C VAL A 212 -5.99 3.37 -1.47
N ASP A 213 -6.66 2.26 -1.75
CA ASP A 213 -8.00 2.22 -2.31
C ASP A 213 -9.03 2.18 -1.19
N ARG A 214 -9.84 3.24 -1.06
CA ARG A 214 -10.91 3.28 -0.06
C ARG A 214 -12.02 2.26 -0.31
N GLU A 215 -12.19 1.79 -1.55
CA GLU A 215 -13.21 0.77 -1.89
C GLU A 215 -12.81 -0.59 -1.29
N VAL A 216 -11.50 -0.82 -1.10
CA VAL A 216 -10.95 -2.01 -0.44
C VAL A 216 -10.73 -1.78 1.07
N ARG A 217 -10.31 -0.57 1.47
CA ARG A 217 -10.00 -0.21 2.86
C ARG A 217 -10.80 1.01 3.36
N PRO A 218 -12.13 0.90 3.47
CA PRO A 218 -12.96 1.99 3.97
C PRO A 218 -12.70 2.31 5.45
N ASP A 219 -12.12 1.35 6.19
CA ASP A 219 -11.65 1.53 7.56
C ASP A 219 -10.53 2.57 7.66
N LEU A 220 -9.52 2.48 6.79
CA LEU A 220 -8.43 3.46 6.73
C LEU A 220 -8.94 4.83 6.26
N ASP A 221 -9.80 4.82 5.24
CA ASP A 221 -10.44 6.04 4.72
C ASP A 221 -11.13 6.83 5.84
N ALA A 222 -11.95 6.17 6.66
CA ALA A 222 -12.70 6.82 7.74
C ALA A 222 -11.77 7.40 8.84
N ILE A 223 -10.74 6.66 9.25
CA ILE A 223 -9.78 7.10 10.26
C ILE A 223 -9.05 8.36 9.78
N TYR A 224 -8.49 8.32 8.57
CA TYR A 224 -7.69 9.41 8.06
C TYR A 224 -8.52 10.61 7.57
N MET A 225 -9.75 10.39 7.10
CA MET A 225 -10.69 11.48 6.81
C MET A 225 -11.01 12.27 8.08
N SER A 226 -11.20 11.57 9.21
CA SER A 226 -11.42 12.25 10.51
C SER A 226 -10.22 13.11 10.88
N ALA A 227 -8.99 12.61 10.69
CA ALA A 227 -7.77 13.40 10.93
C ALA A 227 -7.69 14.63 10.00
N VAL A 228 -7.96 14.47 8.71
CA VAL A 228 -7.97 15.58 7.74
C VAL A 228 -9.02 16.63 8.09
N GLN A 229 -10.23 16.21 8.47
CA GLN A 229 -11.27 17.13 8.91
C GLN A 229 -10.88 17.92 10.16
N LEU A 230 -10.14 17.32 11.09
CA LEU A 230 -9.60 18.04 12.24
C LEU A 230 -8.55 19.08 11.82
N PHE A 231 -7.67 18.73 10.88
CA PHE A 231 -6.67 19.66 10.36
C PHE A 231 -7.30 20.82 9.58
N LEU A 232 -8.28 20.52 8.73
CA LEU A 232 -8.91 21.47 7.81
C LEU A 232 -10.18 22.14 8.37
N GLN A 233 -10.37 22.13 9.70
CA GLN A 233 -11.50 22.79 10.38
C GLN A 233 -12.88 22.39 9.81
N GLY A 234 -13.06 21.09 9.57
CA GLY A 234 -14.28 20.50 9.02
C GLY A 234 -14.27 20.32 7.49
N GLY A 235 -13.27 20.83 6.79
CA GLY A 235 -13.03 20.53 5.38
C GLY A 235 -12.51 19.10 5.17
N GLY A 236 -12.84 18.47 4.04
CA GLY A 236 -12.36 17.13 3.72
C GLY A 236 -12.84 16.67 2.35
N GLY A 237 -12.20 15.64 1.81
CA GLY A 237 -12.53 15.12 0.49
C GLY A 237 -11.39 14.30 -0.12
N TRP A 238 -11.62 13.85 -1.34
CA TRP A 238 -10.67 13.05 -2.11
C TRP A 238 -10.17 13.83 -3.34
N PRO A 239 -8.92 13.65 -3.78
CA PRO A 239 -7.89 12.76 -3.20
C PRO A 239 -7.51 13.22 -1.80
N MET A 240 -7.26 12.27 -0.90
CA MET A 240 -6.88 12.56 0.47
C MET A 240 -5.39 12.29 0.64
N THR A 241 -4.64 13.33 1.01
CA THR A 241 -3.20 13.25 1.23
C THR A 241 -2.89 13.53 2.70
N VAL A 242 -2.26 12.57 3.38
CA VAL A 242 -1.99 12.64 4.81
C VAL A 242 -0.53 12.33 5.08
N TRP A 243 0.09 13.12 5.94
CA TRP A 243 1.45 12.90 6.39
C TRP A 243 1.43 12.20 7.74
N LEU A 244 2.09 11.05 7.80
CA LEU A 244 2.15 10.22 8.98
C LEU A 244 3.58 10.10 9.50
N THR A 245 3.70 9.94 10.81
CA THR A 245 4.93 9.41 11.41
C THR A 245 5.16 7.97 10.94
N PRO A 246 6.38 7.41 11.12
CA PRO A 246 6.64 5.99 10.86
C PRO A 246 5.78 5.01 11.69
N ASP A 247 5.07 5.50 12.71
CA ASP A 247 4.14 4.72 13.54
C ASP A 247 2.68 4.87 13.10
N GLY A 248 2.43 5.61 12.01
CA GLY A 248 1.09 5.80 11.44
C GLY A 248 0.29 6.94 12.06
N GLU A 249 0.89 7.77 12.91
CA GLU A 249 0.21 8.89 13.53
C GLU A 249 0.12 10.08 12.54
N PRO A 250 -1.08 10.60 12.22
CA PRO A 250 -1.20 11.72 11.32
C PRO A 250 -0.78 13.03 11.99
N PHE A 251 0.10 13.80 11.35
CA PHE A 251 0.51 15.11 11.85
C PHE A 251 0.10 16.29 10.96
N SER A 252 -0.25 16.01 9.70
CA SER A 252 -0.74 17.01 8.74
C SER A 252 -1.58 16.34 7.66
N GLY A 253 -2.45 17.10 6.99
CA GLY A 253 -3.29 16.57 5.92
C GLY A 253 -3.85 17.64 4.99
N ALA A 254 -4.15 17.21 3.78
CA ALA A 254 -4.71 18.02 2.70
C ALA A 254 -5.63 17.15 1.82
N THR A 255 -6.39 17.81 0.96
CA THR A 255 -7.16 17.13 -0.09
C THR A 255 -6.37 17.14 -1.40
N TYR A 256 -6.86 17.86 -2.41
CA TYR A 256 -6.16 18.07 -3.67
C TYR A 256 -4.99 19.05 -3.47
N LEU A 257 -3.82 18.66 -3.96
CA LEU A 257 -2.65 19.52 -4.04
C LEU A 257 -2.44 19.87 -5.51
N PRO A 258 -2.60 21.14 -5.93
CA PRO A 258 -2.37 21.53 -7.30
C PRO A 258 -0.89 21.38 -7.65
N ALA A 259 -0.64 21.07 -8.92
CA ALA A 259 0.71 21.09 -9.47
C ALA A 259 1.34 22.50 -9.38
N ARG A 260 0.56 23.59 -9.51
CA ARG A 260 1.10 24.96 -9.55
C ARG A 260 0.43 25.86 -8.53
N ASP A 261 1.19 26.83 -8.03
CA ASP A 261 0.66 27.91 -7.21
C ASP A 261 -0.41 28.71 -7.98
N GLY A 262 -1.58 28.88 -7.37
CA GLY A 262 -2.69 29.65 -7.94
C GLY A 262 -3.70 28.85 -8.76
N ASP A 263 -3.46 27.56 -9.05
CA ASP A 263 -4.35 26.78 -9.91
C ASP A 263 -5.67 26.35 -9.23
N ARG A 264 -5.75 26.39 -7.89
CA ARG A 264 -6.96 26.43 -7.03
C ARG A 264 -6.50 26.54 -5.57
N GLY A 265 -7.19 27.34 -4.75
CA GLY A 265 -6.79 27.58 -3.36
C GLY A 265 -6.64 26.29 -2.54
N VAL A 266 -5.45 26.08 -1.96
CA VAL A 266 -5.16 24.94 -1.08
C VAL A 266 -5.71 25.23 0.31
N SER A 267 -6.58 24.36 0.84
CA SER A 267 -6.93 24.38 2.26
C SER A 267 -5.96 23.46 3.00
N VAL A 268 -5.14 24.01 3.91
CA VAL A 268 -4.07 23.28 4.63
C VAL A 268 -4.28 23.41 6.13
N GLY A 269 -4.03 22.30 6.85
CA GLY A 269 -4.05 22.23 8.30
C GLY A 269 -2.89 21.39 8.85
N SER A 270 -2.37 21.77 10.01
CA SER A 270 -1.25 21.08 10.67
C SER A 270 -1.41 21.06 12.19
N THR A 271 -0.79 20.07 12.84
CA THR A 271 -0.58 20.00 14.30
C THR A 271 0.81 20.56 14.66
N PRO A 272 1.11 20.89 15.93
CA PRO A 272 2.41 21.45 16.33
C PRO A 272 3.62 20.48 16.20
N TYR A 273 3.48 19.31 15.57
CA TYR A 273 4.59 18.42 15.27
C TYR A 273 5.49 19.04 14.18
N LYS A 274 6.67 19.51 14.57
CA LYS A 274 7.72 19.98 13.65
C LYS A 274 8.41 18.78 13.00
N SER A 275 7.80 18.22 11.97
CA SER A 275 8.58 17.46 10.98
C SER A 275 9.43 18.45 10.16
N PRO A 276 10.69 18.12 9.81
CA PRO A 276 11.55 19.01 9.02
C PRO A 276 11.06 19.23 7.58
N ILE A 277 10.08 18.45 7.10
CA ILE A 277 9.56 18.52 5.72
C ILE A 277 8.03 18.56 5.80
N GLY A 278 7.49 19.74 6.10
CA GLY A 278 6.05 19.95 6.24
C GLY A 278 5.32 20.02 4.89
N LEU A 279 3.99 19.97 4.94
CA LEU A 279 3.06 20.16 3.82
C LEU A 279 3.38 21.38 2.93
N HIS A 280 3.89 22.45 3.55
CA HIS A 280 4.35 23.65 2.87
C HIS A 280 5.56 23.37 1.97
N GLU A 281 6.52 22.58 2.41
CA GLU A 281 7.70 22.20 1.62
C GLU A 281 7.32 21.30 0.45
N LEU A 282 6.36 20.37 0.60
CA LEU A 282 5.87 19.60 -0.56
C LEU A 282 5.11 20.49 -1.54
N ALA A 283 4.21 21.34 -1.06
CA ALA A 283 3.46 22.25 -1.94
C ALA A 283 4.40 23.23 -2.65
N LEU A 284 5.39 23.79 -1.95
CA LEU A 284 6.42 24.64 -2.54
C LEU A 284 7.32 23.87 -3.50
N ALA A 285 7.75 22.65 -3.15
CA ALA A 285 8.56 21.83 -4.04
C ALA A 285 7.79 21.50 -5.32
N ILE A 286 6.55 21.04 -5.21
CA ILE A 286 5.66 20.75 -6.35
C ILE A 286 5.46 22.03 -7.19
N ALA A 287 5.13 23.16 -6.55
CA ALA A 287 4.92 24.42 -7.24
C ALA A 287 6.19 24.94 -7.94
N GLU A 288 7.35 24.85 -7.29
CA GLU A 288 8.62 25.29 -7.85
C GLU A 288 9.06 24.41 -9.04
N ILE A 289 8.96 23.09 -8.88
CA ILE A 289 9.20 22.11 -9.95
C ILE A 289 8.31 22.42 -11.16
N ASN A 290 7.00 22.58 -10.92
CA ASN A 290 6.07 22.84 -12.01
C ASN A 290 6.18 24.25 -12.61
N ALA A 291 6.63 25.25 -11.85
CA ALA A 291 6.93 26.58 -12.37
C ALA A 291 8.15 26.54 -13.31
N ARG A 292 9.17 25.73 -13.00
CA ARG A 292 10.32 25.49 -13.89
C ARG A 292 9.89 24.77 -15.18
N ALA A 293 9.01 23.77 -15.07
CA ALA A 293 8.45 23.06 -16.21
C ALA A 293 7.51 23.94 -17.07
N GLY A 294 6.78 24.87 -16.44
CA GLY A 294 5.84 25.80 -17.09
C GLY A 294 6.50 26.88 -17.96
N GLY A 295 7.82 27.08 -17.87
CA GLY A 295 8.57 27.99 -18.76
C GLY A 295 8.72 27.50 -20.20
N SER A 296 8.28 26.28 -20.52
CA SER A 296 8.46 25.65 -21.84
C SER A 296 7.16 25.33 -22.60
N VAL A 297 5.99 25.77 -22.14
CA VAL A 297 4.75 25.61 -22.92
C VAL A 297 4.33 26.97 -23.49
N ARG A 298 4.86 27.30 -24.67
CA ARG A 298 4.21 28.27 -25.55
C ARG A 298 3.01 27.57 -26.17
N HIS A 299 1.82 28.12 -25.97
CA HIS A 299 0.91 28.49 -27.04
C HIS A 299 -0.10 29.53 -26.54
#